data_AF-A0A9P0DT13-F1
#
_entry.id   AF-A0A9P0DT13-F1
#
_cell.length_a   1.000
_cell.length_b   1.000
_cell.length_c   1.000
_cell.angle_alpha   90.00
_cell.angle_beta   90.00
_cell.angle_gamma   90.00
#
_symmetry.space_group_name_H-M   'P 1'
#
loop_
_entity.id
_entity.type
_entity.pdbx_description
1 polymer ?
#
loop_
_entity_poly.entity_id
_entity_poly.type
_entity_poly.pdbx_seq_one_letter_code
_entity_poly.pdbx_strand_id
1 'polypeptide(L)'
;MKLYEWCLLLMYYLDGFTPEEYKGTESSAMKIFAKEVNATYKFIINDQDYWGDIFENFTGNGLLGMIADDTVDIAFAAMGHWGKLHPYVDFSVTFVRSGVTCIVPAPLLAAGWLTPWYSYSNSMWALVGASFFTCIVVHFIMSMLKTKMLIGSSMDMTKKSFGNSILVVVKIFLVQFVDDVDSPPGRYGTLFMGLLFMYSLFLSSTYSSGLAAVMTLPRYDHPIETVQDLLDSGIPWVAPHEVWIYSISTSEVPVFKAIIKAFLAEPSEEKMREYSKTRDYTFALERLPQGAYGFPSYIHEDIIENFKLLKEDLYYEQLVVIVRKSSVLIPVLNKYLSTVYETGLIAYWQSEAVLLFGNTHMSRAVQSNTRTSTIGKLKWTHVEGAFGVLIFGQLIGFLVFLFELGAAWYKTGKETIKDKDNQNRMREIYSDDLLDTTIRKLQ
;
A
#
# COMPACT_ATOMS: atom_id res chain seq x y z
N MET A 1 13.02 -34.94 -0.45
CA MET A 1 11.84 -34.08 -0.77
C MET A 1 11.98 -33.70 -2.22
N LYS A 2 10.92 -33.77 -3.05
CA LYS A 2 11.11 -34.04 -4.48
C LYS A 2 10.93 -32.78 -5.36
N LEU A 3 11.92 -32.51 -6.22
CA LEU A 3 12.01 -31.30 -7.06
C LEU A 3 10.77 -31.04 -7.95
N TYR A 4 10.07 -32.10 -8.32
CA TYR A 4 8.99 -32.06 -9.30
C TYR A 4 7.70 -31.40 -8.78
N GLU A 5 7.49 -31.25 -7.47
CA GLU A 5 6.24 -30.70 -6.93
C GLU A 5 6.09 -29.18 -7.14
N TRP A 6 7.13 -28.53 -7.65
CA TRP A 6 7.35 -27.09 -7.49
C TRP A 6 6.95 -26.23 -8.67
N CYS A 7 6.73 -26.79 -9.87
CA CYS A 7 6.33 -25.98 -11.01
C CYS A 7 5.61 -26.81 -12.08
N LEU A 8 4.56 -26.21 -12.67
CA LEU A 8 3.80 -26.78 -13.78
C LEU A 8 4.66 -27.12 -15.01
N LEU A 9 5.86 -26.55 -15.11
CA LEU A 9 6.82 -26.84 -16.18
C LEU A 9 7.58 -28.16 -15.98
N LEU A 10 7.80 -28.55 -14.71
CA LEU A 10 8.77 -29.57 -14.33
C LEU A 10 8.25 -30.98 -14.58
N MET A 11 7.16 -31.36 -13.91
CA MET A 11 6.53 -32.68 -13.93
C MET A 11 5.47 -32.72 -12.82
N TYR A 12 4.23 -33.12 -13.08
CA TYR A 12 3.37 -33.55 -11.96
C TYR A 12 3.58 -35.02 -11.66
N TYR A 13 4.04 -35.28 -10.44
CA TYR A 13 4.03 -36.60 -9.83
C TYR A 13 2.65 -36.86 -9.25
N LEU A 14 1.96 -37.83 -9.83
CA LEU A 14 0.82 -38.45 -9.17
C LEU A 14 1.35 -39.67 -8.42
N ASP A 15 1.04 -39.76 -7.12
CA ASP A 15 1.36 -40.95 -6.32
C ASP A 15 0.85 -42.20 -7.03
N GLY A 16 1.76 -43.14 -7.33
CA GLY A 16 1.45 -44.40 -8.03
C GLY A 16 1.74 -44.44 -9.54
N PHE A 17 2.22 -43.37 -10.16
CA PHE A 17 2.62 -43.36 -11.58
C PHE A 17 4.12 -43.61 -11.78
N THR A 18 4.46 -44.34 -12.85
CA THR A 18 5.85 -44.57 -13.26
C THR A 18 6.46 -43.30 -13.88
N PRO A 19 7.79 -43.12 -13.86
CA PRO A 19 8.40 -41.93 -14.45
C PRO A 19 8.12 -41.69 -15.94
N GLU A 20 7.75 -42.75 -16.65
CA GLU A 20 7.36 -42.72 -18.05
C GLU A 20 5.96 -42.14 -18.27
N GLU A 21 5.14 -42.04 -17.22
CA GLU A 21 3.77 -41.51 -17.28
C GLU A 21 3.67 -40.04 -16.88
N TYR A 22 4.77 -39.42 -16.42
CA TYR A 22 4.72 -38.01 -16.01
C TYR A 22 4.32 -37.07 -17.14
N LYS A 23 3.59 -36.02 -16.79
CA LYS A 23 3.17 -34.96 -17.71
C LYS A 23 3.65 -33.61 -17.21
N GLY A 24 4.20 -32.81 -18.11
CA GLY A 24 4.70 -31.46 -17.87
C GLY A 24 5.33 -30.92 -19.16
N THR A 25 5.53 -29.61 -19.26
CA THR A 25 6.03 -28.99 -20.49
C THR A 25 7.40 -29.51 -20.90
N GLU A 26 8.37 -29.52 -19.98
CA GLU A 26 9.73 -29.97 -20.27
C GLU A 26 9.81 -31.50 -20.46
N SER A 27 9.13 -32.27 -19.60
CA SER A 27 9.12 -33.74 -19.69
C SER A 27 8.46 -34.26 -20.99
N SER A 28 7.33 -33.67 -21.40
CA SER A 28 6.69 -34.01 -22.68
C SER A 28 7.60 -33.65 -23.87
N ALA A 29 8.27 -32.50 -23.81
CA ALA A 29 9.23 -32.10 -24.82
C ALA A 29 10.39 -33.10 -24.92
N MET A 30 10.97 -33.55 -23.81
CA MET A 30 12.10 -34.49 -23.84
C MET A 30 11.69 -35.91 -24.24
N LYS A 31 10.47 -36.36 -23.91
CA LYS A 31 9.94 -37.66 -24.38
C LYS A 31 9.82 -37.70 -25.91
N ILE A 32 9.39 -36.62 -26.53
CA ILE A 32 9.26 -36.53 -27.99
C ILE A 32 10.63 -36.37 -28.64
N PHE A 33 11.55 -35.61 -28.03
CA PHE A 33 12.93 -35.53 -28.48
C PHE A 33 13.58 -36.90 -28.57
N ALA A 34 13.45 -37.73 -27.52
CA ALA A 34 14.00 -39.08 -27.51
C ALA A 34 13.44 -39.96 -28.64
N LYS A 35 12.15 -39.81 -28.97
CA LYS A 35 11.52 -40.51 -30.12
C LYS A 35 12.08 -40.02 -31.46
N GLU A 36 12.31 -38.72 -31.61
CA GLU A 36 12.84 -38.13 -32.84
C GLU A 36 14.27 -38.60 -33.14
N VAL A 37 15.10 -38.73 -32.10
CA VAL A 37 16.48 -39.23 -32.24
C VAL A 37 16.59 -40.75 -32.12
N ASN A 38 15.46 -41.45 -32.00
CA ASN A 38 15.38 -42.91 -31.82
C ASN A 38 16.25 -43.42 -30.63
N ALA A 39 16.25 -42.66 -29.53
CA ALA A 39 16.97 -42.99 -28.30
C ALA A 39 16.05 -43.62 -27.25
N THR A 40 16.64 -44.47 -26.41
CA THR A 40 15.99 -44.91 -25.17
C THR A 40 16.27 -43.88 -24.08
N TYR A 41 15.26 -43.56 -23.27
CA TYR A 41 15.39 -42.58 -22.19
C TYR A 41 14.99 -43.23 -20.86
N LYS A 42 15.59 -42.73 -19.77
CA LYS A 42 15.21 -43.07 -18.41
C LYS A 42 15.18 -41.80 -17.59
N PHE A 43 14.04 -41.48 -17.00
CA PHE A 43 13.94 -40.35 -16.07
C PHE A 43 14.59 -40.72 -14.74
N ILE A 44 15.47 -39.83 -14.28
CA ILE A 44 16.08 -39.90 -12.96
C ILE A 44 15.60 -38.68 -12.19
N ILE A 45 14.97 -38.91 -11.05
CA ILE A 45 14.47 -37.85 -10.18
C ILE A 45 15.50 -37.65 -9.08
N ASN A 46 15.89 -36.40 -8.87
CA ASN A 46 16.73 -36.02 -7.75
C ASN A 46 15.85 -35.57 -6.56
N ASP A 47 16.03 -36.25 -5.42
CA ASP A 47 15.25 -36.05 -4.19
C ASP A 47 16.01 -35.27 -3.11
N GLN A 48 17.25 -34.87 -3.39
CA GLN A 48 18.18 -34.21 -2.46
C GLN A 48 18.69 -32.88 -3.06
N ASP A 49 18.87 -31.85 -2.23
CA ASP A 49 19.50 -30.57 -2.60
C ASP A 49 18.88 -29.79 -3.77
N TYR A 50 17.65 -30.10 -4.17
CA TYR A 50 16.94 -29.46 -5.27
C TYR A 50 17.78 -29.34 -6.57
N TRP A 51 18.01 -28.10 -7.03
CA TRP A 51 18.84 -27.76 -8.18
C TRP A 51 20.32 -27.96 -7.88
N GLY A 52 20.74 -27.75 -6.63
CA GLY A 52 22.13 -27.78 -6.19
C GLY A 52 22.99 -26.67 -6.79
N ASP A 53 24.31 -26.87 -6.75
CA ASP A 53 25.32 -25.97 -7.31
C ASP A 53 26.53 -26.79 -7.81
N ILE A 54 27.35 -26.18 -8.67
CA ILE A 54 28.63 -26.74 -9.12
C ILE A 54 29.76 -25.91 -8.51
N PHE A 55 30.64 -26.59 -7.79
CA PHE A 55 31.80 -26.00 -7.14
C PHE A 55 33.00 -25.92 -8.09
N GLU A 56 33.97 -25.07 -7.76
CA GLU A 56 35.18 -24.84 -8.59
C GLU A 56 36.05 -26.09 -8.78
N ASN A 57 35.89 -27.09 -7.91
CA ASN A 57 36.58 -28.37 -8.00
C ASN A 57 35.90 -29.36 -8.97
N PHE A 58 34.94 -28.91 -9.80
CA PHE A 58 34.14 -29.72 -10.72
C PHE A 58 33.26 -30.79 -10.05
N THR A 59 33.10 -30.72 -8.72
CA THR A 59 32.07 -31.49 -8.01
C THR A 59 30.83 -30.63 -7.84
N GLY A 60 29.67 -31.24 -7.73
CA GLY A 60 28.44 -30.51 -7.43
C GLY A 60 27.48 -31.35 -6.61
N ASN A 61 26.40 -30.72 -6.18
CA ASN A 61 25.27 -31.40 -5.57
C ASN A 61 23.99 -31.12 -6.36
N GLY A 62 22.90 -31.77 -5.96
CA GLY A 62 21.60 -31.63 -6.61
C GLY A 62 21.61 -32.01 -8.10
N LEU A 63 20.66 -31.46 -8.85
CA LEU A 63 20.52 -31.73 -10.28
C LEU A 63 21.73 -31.28 -11.11
N LEU A 64 22.34 -30.15 -10.74
CA LEU A 64 23.51 -29.62 -11.43
C LEU A 64 24.75 -30.48 -11.21
N GLY A 65 24.97 -30.98 -9.98
CA GLY A 65 26.02 -31.93 -9.67
C GLY A 65 25.89 -33.23 -10.47
N MET A 66 24.67 -33.73 -10.64
CA MET A 66 24.44 -34.94 -11.44
C MET A 66 24.90 -34.80 -12.90
N ILE A 67 24.77 -33.62 -13.51
CA ILE A 67 25.28 -33.35 -14.86
C ILE A 67 26.80 -33.24 -14.84
N ALA A 68 27.36 -32.53 -13.85
CA ALA A 68 28.80 -32.34 -13.73
C ALA A 68 29.55 -33.66 -13.52
N ASP A 69 28.96 -34.58 -12.76
CA ASP A 69 29.48 -35.93 -12.47
C ASP A 69 29.20 -36.94 -13.60
N ASP A 70 28.65 -36.52 -14.74
CA ASP A 70 28.25 -37.36 -15.87
C ASP A 70 27.26 -38.49 -15.50
N THR A 71 26.47 -38.32 -14.45
CA THR A 71 25.44 -39.30 -14.06
C THR A 71 24.16 -39.19 -14.89
N VAL A 72 23.92 -38.02 -15.49
CA VAL A 72 22.80 -37.73 -16.41
C VAL A 72 23.30 -37.00 -17.65
N ASP A 73 22.72 -37.30 -18.81
CA ASP A 73 23.11 -36.68 -20.09
C ASP A 73 22.47 -35.30 -20.33
N ILE A 74 21.23 -35.14 -19.85
CA ILE A 74 20.37 -33.97 -20.05
C ILE A 74 19.67 -33.68 -18.73
N ALA A 75 19.68 -32.42 -18.29
CA ALA A 75 18.84 -31.95 -17.21
C ALA A 75 17.94 -30.79 -17.65
N PHE A 76 16.71 -30.86 -17.18
CA PHE A 76 15.71 -29.84 -17.34
C PHE A 76 14.98 -29.74 -16.00
N ALA A 77 14.83 -28.53 -15.51
CA ALA A 77 14.05 -28.24 -14.31
C ALA A 77 13.81 -26.73 -14.20
N ALA A 78 13.17 -26.12 -15.20
CA ALA A 78 13.05 -24.67 -15.32
C ALA A 78 14.42 -23.98 -15.16
N MET A 79 15.43 -24.52 -15.84
CA MET A 79 16.80 -24.03 -15.72
C MET A 79 16.95 -22.73 -16.51
N GLY A 80 17.51 -21.71 -15.88
CA GLY A 80 17.86 -20.48 -16.57
C GLY A 80 19.23 -20.53 -17.22
N HIS A 81 19.53 -19.49 -17.99
CA HIS A 81 20.86 -19.27 -18.55
C HIS A 81 21.82 -18.68 -17.49
N TRP A 82 22.20 -19.50 -16.50
CA TRP A 82 23.03 -19.07 -15.38
C TRP A 82 24.50 -19.02 -15.79
N GLY A 83 25.02 -17.81 -16.02
CA GLY A 83 26.38 -17.59 -16.55
C GLY A 83 27.48 -18.26 -15.73
N LYS A 84 27.31 -18.39 -14.41
CA LYS A 84 28.23 -19.11 -13.51
C LYS A 84 28.47 -20.56 -13.94
N LEU A 85 27.48 -21.22 -14.54
CA LEU A 85 27.57 -22.63 -14.90
C LEU A 85 28.19 -22.88 -16.28
N HIS A 86 28.29 -21.85 -17.12
CA HIS A 86 28.83 -21.98 -18.49
C HIS A 86 30.21 -22.66 -18.58
N PRO A 87 31.14 -22.54 -17.62
CA PRO A 87 32.39 -23.30 -17.65
C PRO A 87 32.22 -24.82 -17.53
N TYR A 88 31.17 -25.28 -16.85
CA TYR A 88 30.98 -26.68 -16.47
C TYR A 88 29.97 -27.42 -17.35
N VAL A 89 29.00 -26.70 -17.92
CA VAL A 89 27.91 -27.28 -18.73
C VAL A 89 27.68 -26.45 -19.99
N ASP A 90 26.90 -27.00 -20.92
CA ASP A 90 26.42 -26.26 -22.08
C ASP A 90 24.89 -26.12 -22.03
N PHE A 91 24.39 -25.02 -22.59
CA PHE A 91 22.98 -24.69 -22.63
C PHE A 91 22.40 -24.89 -24.02
N SER A 92 21.16 -25.35 -24.10
CA SER A 92 20.39 -25.33 -25.33
C SER A 92 19.98 -23.90 -25.71
N VAL A 93 19.38 -23.76 -26.90
CA VAL A 93 18.57 -22.57 -27.21
C VAL A 93 17.43 -22.42 -26.20
N THR A 94 17.05 -21.18 -25.93
CA THR A 94 15.89 -20.86 -25.13
C THR A 94 14.62 -21.33 -25.81
N PHE A 95 13.77 -22.04 -25.06
CA PHE A 95 12.49 -22.54 -25.58
C PHE A 95 11.28 -21.97 -24.83
N VAL A 96 11.45 -21.40 -23.64
CA VAL A 96 10.38 -20.74 -22.88
C VAL A 96 10.93 -19.50 -22.17
N ARG A 97 10.14 -18.42 -22.13
CA ARG A 97 10.37 -17.29 -21.23
C ARG A 97 9.54 -17.47 -19.98
N SER A 98 10.15 -17.37 -18.81
CA SER A 98 9.47 -17.39 -17.53
C SER A 98 9.63 -16.06 -16.79
N GLY A 99 8.62 -15.65 -16.03
CA GLY A 99 8.67 -14.46 -15.17
C GLY A 99 8.82 -14.85 -13.72
N VAL A 100 9.73 -14.21 -12.99
CA VAL A 100 9.80 -14.36 -11.54
C VAL A 100 9.04 -13.20 -10.92
N THR A 101 7.97 -13.53 -10.20
CA THR A 101 7.13 -12.58 -9.48
C THR A 101 6.99 -13.01 -8.03
N CYS A 102 6.21 -12.26 -7.24
CA CYS A 102 5.93 -12.61 -5.85
C CYS A 102 4.45 -12.49 -5.55
N ILE A 103 4.00 -13.26 -4.57
CA ILE A 103 2.79 -12.92 -3.85
C ILE A 103 3.14 -12.10 -2.61
N VAL A 104 2.43 -11.00 -2.44
CA VAL A 104 2.65 -10.02 -1.37
C VAL A 104 1.42 -9.97 -0.46
N PRO A 105 1.56 -9.61 0.83
CA PRO A 105 0.43 -9.44 1.72
C PRO A 105 -0.63 -8.50 1.12
N ALA A 106 -1.88 -8.96 1.03
CA ALA A 106 -2.99 -8.18 0.51
C ALA A 106 -3.21 -6.95 1.40
N PRO A 107 -3.43 -5.74 0.85
CA PRO A 107 -3.41 -4.51 1.63
C PRO A 107 -4.52 -4.50 2.70
N LEU A 108 -4.25 -3.85 3.83
CA LEU A 108 -5.20 -3.73 4.94
C LEU A 108 -6.21 -2.61 4.65
N LEU A 109 -7.38 -2.70 5.28
CA LEU A 109 -8.36 -1.62 5.21
C LEU A 109 -7.77 -0.37 5.87
N ALA A 110 -7.87 0.76 5.18
CA ALA A 110 -7.40 2.04 5.69
C ALA A 110 -8.12 2.39 7.00
N ALA A 111 -7.41 3.06 7.91
CA ALA A 111 -7.93 3.40 9.23
C ALA A 111 -9.18 4.28 9.14
N GLY A 112 -10.24 3.86 9.84
CA GLY A 112 -11.56 4.49 9.74
C GLY A 112 -11.65 5.89 10.36
N TRP A 113 -10.76 6.23 11.29
CA TRP A 113 -10.75 7.55 11.94
C TRP A 113 -10.38 8.71 11.00
N LEU A 114 -9.67 8.42 9.90
CA LEU A 114 -9.35 9.40 8.86
C LEU A 114 -10.46 9.59 7.81
N THR A 115 -11.55 8.82 7.90
CA THR A 115 -12.66 8.83 6.92
C THR A 115 -13.19 10.23 6.59
N PRO A 116 -13.40 11.16 7.54
CA PRO A 116 -13.85 12.52 7.21
C PRO A 116 -12.88 13.29 6.31
N TRP A 117 -11.58 13.02 6.41
CA TRP A 117 -10.54 13.70 5.62
C TRP A 117 -10.45 13.18 4.19
N TYR A 118 -10.87 11.93 3.95
CA TYR A 118 -10.72 11.26 2.65
C TYR A 118 -11.69 11.69 1.55
N SER A 119 -12.73 12.48 1.88
CA SER A 119 -13.69 12.98 0.88
C SER A 119 -13.04 13.93 -0.13
N TYR A 120 -11.97 14.63 0.26
CA TYR A 120 -11.24 15.56 -0.58
C TYR A 120 -9.75 15.24 -0.59
N SER A 121 -9.08 15.57 -1.70
CA SER A 121 -7.62 15.54 -1.75
C SER A 121 -7.03 16.65 -0.88
N ASN A 122 -5.77 16.48 -0.44
CA ASN A 122 -5.07 17.50 0.37
C ASN A 122 -5.04 18.87 -0.32
N SER A 123 -4.88 18.89 -1.65
CA SER A 123 -4.93 20.12 -2.46
C SER A 123 -6.31 20.78 -2.43
N MET A 124 -7.39 20.00 -2.45
CA MET A 124 -8.74 20.52 -2.38
C MET A 124 -9.05 21.08 -0.99
N TRP A 125 -8.63 20.39 0.08
CA TRP A 125 -8.73 20.93 1.45
C TRP A 125 -8.01 22.28 1.60
N ALA A 126 -6.83 22.43 1.01
CA ALA A 126 -6.11 23.70 1.01
C ALA A 126 -6.88 24.82 0.29
N LEU A 127 -7.49 24.51 -0.87
CA LEU A 127 -8.32 25.48 -1.61
C LEU A 127 -9.61 25.85 -0.85
N VAL A 128 -10.26 24.89 -0.20
CA VAL A 128 -11.43 25.14 0.65
C VAL A 128 -11.06 25.99 1.86
N GLY A 129 -9.91 25.74 2.48
CA GLY A 129 -9.38 26.60 3.54
C GLY A 129 -9.13 28.03 3.03
N ALA A 130 -8.47 28.18 1.89
CA ALA A 130 -8.20 29.48 1.29
C ALA A 130 -9.49 30.24 0.92
N SER A 131 -10.50 29.55 0.38
CA SER A 131 -11.79 30.17 0.07
C SER A 131 -12.53 30.60 1.33
N PHE A 132 -12.51 29.78 2.39
CA PHE A 132 -13.09 30.11 3.69
C PHE A 132 -12.48 31.40 4.29
N PHE A 133 -11.15 31.53 4.28
CA PHE A 133 -10.48 32.76 4.74
C PHE A 133 -10.83 33.96 3.86
N THR A 134 -10.92 33.78 2.54
CA THR A 134 -11.32 34.83 1.61
C THR A 134 -12.74 35.33 1.92
N CYS A 135 -13.68 34.42 2.18
CA CYS A 135 -15.05 34.76 2.57
C CYS A 135 -15.10 35.57 3.88
N ILE A 136 -14.29 35.22 4.89
CA ILE A 136 -14.19 35.97 6.15
C ILE A 136 -13.71 37.39 5.88
N VAL A 137 -12.64 37.56 5.09
CA VAL A 137 -12.08 38.89 4.79
C VAL A 137 -13.09 39.74 4.03
N VAL A 138 -13.76 39.19 3.01
CA VAL A 138 -14.77 39.92 2.23
C VAL A 138 -15.95 40.32 3.12
N HIS A 139 -16.48 39.39 3.93
CA HIS A 139 -17.57 39.69 4.86
C HIS A 139 -17.17 40.77 5.87
N PHE A 140 -15.96 40.70 6.42
CA PHE A 140 -15.45 41.70 7.35
C PHE A 140 -15.32 43.08 6.70
N ILE A 141 -14.81 43.17 5.47
CA ILE A 141 -14.74 44.44 4.72
C ILE A 141 -16.15 45.01 4.50
N MET A 142 -17.12 44.18 4.11
CA MET A 142 -18.51 44.62 3.93
C MET A 142 -19.15 45.10 5.24
N SER A 143 -18.89 44.40 6.35
CA SER A 143 -19.33 44.78 7.70
C SER A 143 -18.69 46.10 8.16
N MET A 144 -17.40 46.30 7.86
CA MET A 144 -16.68 47.55 8.13
C MET A 144 -17.26 48.74 7.35
N LEU A 145 -17.57 48.54 6.07
CA LEU A 145 -18.18 49.56 5.22
C LEU A 145 -19.58 49.94 5.73
N LYS A 146 -20.38 48.97 6.20
CA LYS A 146 -21.66 49.18 6.90
C LYS A 146 -21.48 50.10 8.11
N THR A 147 -20.58 49.75 9.03
CA THR A 147 -20.38 50.48 10.29
C THR A 147 -19.90 51.91 10.03
N LYS A 148 -19.01 52.10 9.04
CA LYS A 148 -18.49 53.42 8.66
C LYS A 148 -19.56 54.31 8.02
N MET A 149 -20.45 53.75 7.20
CA MET A 149 -21.52 54.52 6.55
C MET A 149 -22.71 54.84 7.45
N LEU A 150 -23.05 53.98 8.43
CA LEU A 150 -24.27 54.13 9.23
C LEU A 150 -24.08 54.77 10.60
N ILE A 151 -22.94 54.57 11.30
CA ILE A 151 -22.89 54.83 12.76
C ILE A 151 -21.78 55.80 13.20
N GLY A 152 -20.80 56.13 12.36
CA GLY A 152 -19.66 56.96 12.81
C GLY A 152 -18.71 56.16 13.73
N SER A 153 -17.41 56.32 13.50
CA SER A 153 -16.39 55.37 13.95
C SER A 153 -16.16 55.36 15.47
N SER A 154 -16.36 54.20 16.12
CA SER A 154 -15.72 53.87 17.39
C SER A 154 -14.91 52.57 17.24
N MET A 155 -13.67 52.57 17.74
CA MET A 155 -12.65 51.52 17.50
C MET A 155 -12.97 50.19 18.21
N ASP A 156 -13.79 50.22 19.27
CA ASP A 156 -14.24 49.02 20.00
C ASP A 156 -15.33 48.22 19.25
N MET A 157 -16.13 48.86 18.39
CA MET A 157 -17.06 48.15 17.50
C MET A 157 -16.32 47.35 16.43
N THR A 158 -15.14 47.81 16.00
CA THR A 158 -14.33 47.21 14.93
C THR A 158 -13.83 45.81 15.31
N LYS A 159 -13.41 45.61 16.58
CA LYS A 159 -12.96 44.31 17.09
C LYS A 159 -14.10 43.31 17.27
N LYS A 160 -15.27 43.76 17.76
CA LYS A 160 -16.48 42.91 17.84
C LYS A 160 -16.98 42.49 16.45
N SER A 161 -16.79 43.33 15.43
CA SER A 161 -17.18 43.05 14.04
C SER A 161 -16.38 41.91 13.38
N PHE A 162 -15.08 41.75 13.68
CA PHE A 162 -14.26 40.68 13.10
C PHE A 162 -14.66 39.29 13.65
N GLY A 163 -14.79 39.16 14.97
CA GLY A 163 -15.25 37.91 15.59
C GLY A 163 -16.64 37.50 15.12
N ASN A 164 -17.56 38.46 14.97
CA ASN A 164 -18.89 38.20 14.43
C ASN A 164 -18.84 37.74 12.97
N SER A 165 -17.96 38.34 12.16
CA SER A 165 -17.79 37.92 10.75
C SER A 165 -17.30 36.48 10.62
N ILE A 166 -16.39 36.05 11.49
CA ILE A 166 -15.95 34.65 11.55
C ILE A 166 -17.14 33.74 11.89
N LEU A 167 -17.91 34.06 12.93
CA LEU A 167 -19.06 33.27 13.36
C LEU A 167 -20.13 33.17 12.27
N VAL A 168 -20.42 34.26 11.56
CA VAL A 168 -21.38 34.28 10.46
C VAL A 168 -20.92 33.37 9.32
N VAL A 169 -19.66 33.47 8.89
CA VAL A 169 -19.14 32.61 7.82
C VAL A 169 -19.12 31.15 8.25
N VAL A 170 -18.75 30.84 9.50
CA VAL A 170 -18.84 29.49 10.05
C VAL A 170 -20.28 28.96 10.04
N LYS A 171 -21.26 29.75 10.49
CA LYS A 171 -22.69 29.37 10.45
C LYS A 171 -23.12 29.01 9.03
N ILE A 172 -22.76 29.82 8.04
CA ILE A 172 -23.13 29.57 6.63
C ILE A 172 -22.49 28.28 6.11
N PHE A 173 -21.20 28.06 6.37
CA PHE A 173 -20.51 26.83 5.95
C PHE A 173 -21.06 25.58 6.63
N LEU A 174 -21.59 25.71 7.86
CA LEU A 174 -22.30 24.64 8.57
C LEU A 174 -23.78 24.54 8.17
N VAL A 175 -24.23 25.31 7.18
CA VAL A 175 -25.62 25.36 6.69
C VAL A 175 -26.60 25.68 7.82
N GLN A 176 -26.21 26.60 8.70
CA GLN A 176 -27.02 27.11 9.81
C GLN A 176 -27.68 28.44 9.45
N PHE A 177 -28.79 28.74 10.14
CA PHE A 177 -29.51 30.00 9.99
C PHE A 177 -28.65 31.20 10.42
N VAL A 178 -28.73 32.30 9.65
CA VAL A 178 -28.06 33.57 9.93
C VAL A 178 -29.13 34.64 10.13
N ASP A 179 -29.03 35.38 11.23
CA ASP A 179 -29.95 36.46 11.56
C ASP A 179 -29.76 37.66 10.63
N ASP A 180 -30.85 38.35 10.29
CA ASP A 180 -30.83 39.53 9.41
C ASP A 180 -29.96 40.68 9.93
N VAL A 181 -29.75 40.76 11.24
CA VAL A 181 -28.92 41.79 11.91
C VAL A 181 -27.45 41.66 11.51
N ASP A 182 -26.99 40.43 11.32
CA ASP A 182 -25.62 40.08 10.99
C ASP A 182 -25.33 40.21 9.48
N SER A 183 -26.38 40.33 8.67
CA SER A 183 -26.26 40.52 7.22
C SER A 183 -25.77 41.93 6.86
N PRO A 184 -24.89 42.08 5.84
CA PRO A 184 -24.53 43.38 5.30
C PRO A 184 -25.75 44.06 4.64
N PRO A 185 -26.08 45.33 4.96
CA PRO A 185 -27.24 46.00 4.43
C PRO A 185 -27.03 46.41 2.97
N GLY A 186 -28.15 46.49 2.24
CA GLY A 186 -28.18 46.86 0.83
C GLY A 186 -28.25 45.66 -0.11
N ARG A 187 -28.70 45.92 -1.35
CA ARG A 187 -28.97 44.87 -2.36
C ARG A 187 -27.76 43.98 -2.66
N TYR A 188 -26.56 44.56 -2.67
CA TYR A 188 -25.31 43.83 -2.92
C TYR A 188 -24.90 42.93 -1.73
N GLY A 189 -25.23 43.33 -0.49
CA GLY A 189 -25.00 42.52 0.71
C GLY A 189 -25.88 41.28 0.73
N THR A 190 -27.18 41.46 0.47
CA THR A 190 -28.13 40.34 0.33
C THR A 190 -27.73 39.40 -0.80
N LEU A 191 -27.33 39.94 -1.96
CA LEU A 191 -26.85 39.13 -3.09
C LEU A 191 -25.59 38.33 -2.72
N PHE A 192 -24.61 38.96 -2.07
CA PHE A 192 -23.39 38.29 -1.61
C PHE A 192 -23.71 37.14 -0.65
N MET A 193 -24.57 37.37 0.34
CA MET A 193 -24.98 36.34 1.30
C MET A 193 -25.72 35.19 0.61
N GLY A 194 -26.58 35.49 -0.36
CA GLY A 194 -27.26 34.47 -1.18
C GLY A 194 -26.29 33.62 -1.99
N LEU A 195 -25.29 34.25 -2.63
CA LEU A 195 -24.24 33.55 -3.38
C LEU A 195 -23.33 32.73 -2.46
N LEU A 196 -22.98 33.27 -1.28
CA LEU A 196 -22.17 32.58 -0.28
C LEU A 196 -22.89 31.35 0.28
N PHE A 197 -24.19 31.48 0.55
CA PHE A 197 -25.03 30.36 0.95
C PHE A 197 -25.11 29.31 -0.16
N MET A 198 -25.37 29.71 -1.40
CA MET A 198 -25.37 28.79 -2.55
C MET A 198 -24.01 28.06 -2.69
N TYR A 199 -22.90 28.77 -2.56
CA TYR A 199 -21.55 28.20 -2.56
C TYR A 199 -21.37 27.18 -1.43
N SER A 200 -21.83 27.49 -0.21
CA SER A 200 -21.77 26.55 0.92
C SER A 200 -22.58 25.28 0.69
N LEU A 201 -23.76 25.37 0.04
CA LEU A 201 -24.57 24.21 -0.33
C LEU A 201 -23.86 23.34 -1.36
N PHE A 202 -23.23 23.95 -2.38
CA PHE A 202 -22.43 23.22 -3.35
C PHE A 202 -21.28 22.47 -2.67
N LEU A 203 -20.54 23.15 -1.79
CA LEU A 203 -19.42 22.55 -1.06
C LEU A 203 -19.90 21.38 -0.17
N SER A 204 -20.97 21.59 0.61
CA SER A 204 -21.56 20.55 1.46
C SER A 204 -22.06 19.34 0.66
N SER A 205 -22.65 19.58 -0.52
CA SER A 205 -23.16 18.52 -1.39
C SER A 205 -22.01 17.69 -1.99
N THR A 206 -20.94 18.35 -2.46
CA THR A 206 -19.76 17.65 -2.99
C THR A 206 -19.00 16.89 -1.91
N TYR A 207 -18.92 17.43 -0.69
CA TYR A 207 -18.33 16.70 0.43
C TYR A 207 -19.20 15.49 0.81
N SER A 208 -20.52 15.65 0.88
CA SER A 208 -21.44 14.55 1.20
C SER A 208 -21.40 13.44 0.15
N SER A 209 -21.29 13.77 -1.13
CA SER A 209 -21.17 12.79 -2.21
C SER A 209 -19.82 12.07 -2.20
N GLY A 210 -18.72 12.79 -1.95
CA GLY A 210 -17.40 12.20 -1.79
C GLY A 210 -17.33 11.25 -0.60
N LEU A 211 -17.87 11.67 0.56
CA LEU A 211 -17.95 10.83 1.74
C LEU A 211 -18.81 9.58 1.50
N ALA A 212 -19.95 9.72 0.81
CA ALA A 212 -20.78 8.57 0.43
C ALA A 212 -20.02 7.56 -0.44
N ALA A 213 -19.19 8.02 -1.38
CA ALA A 213 -18.33 7.16 -2.18
C ALA A 213 -17.24 6.46 -1.34
N VAL A 214 -16.66 7.17 -0.36
CA VAL A 214 -15.69 6.57 0.58
C VAL A 214 -16.33 5.51 1.47
N MET A 215 -17.60 5.67 1.84
CA MET A 215 -18.33 4.70 2.66
C MET A 215 -18.81 3.47 1.87
N THR A 216 -18.97 3.58 0.55
CA THR A 216 -19.39 2.47 -0.31
C THR A 216 -18.23 1.64 -0.83
N LEU A 217 -17.07 2.26 -1.06
CA LEU A 217 -15.87 1.58 -1.53
C LEU A 217 -14.83 1.45 -0.41
N PRO A 218 -14.47 0.21 0.01
CA PRO A 218 -13.43 0.03 1.00
C PRO A 218 -12.11 0.61 0.48
N ARG A 219 -11.53 1.53 1.24
CA ARG A 219 -10.17 2.00 0.99
C ARG A 219 -9.19 1.08 1.68
N TYR A 220 -8.09 0.83 0.99
CA TYR A 220 -6.98 0.07 1.51
C TYR A 220 -5.78 1.00 1.71
N ASP A 221 -4.90 0.63 2.63
CA ASP A 221 -3.58 1.25 2.73
C ASP A 221 -2.77 1.02 1.45
N HIS A 222 -1.66 1.75 1.31
CA HIS A 222 -0.82 1.73 0.10
C HIS A 222 -0.49 0.29 -0.31
N PRO A 223 -1.02 -0.21 -1.45
CA PRO A 223 -0.79 -1.58 -1.86
C PRO A 223 0.63 -1.74 -2.41
N ILE A 224 1.23 -2.90 -2.17
CA ILE A 224 2.49 -3.29 -2.81
C ILE A 224 2.15 -3.80 -4.21
N GLU A 225 2.48 -3.04 -5.26
CA GLU A 225 2.16 -3.42 -6.64
C GLU A 225 3.38 -3.48 -7.55
N THR A 226 4.35 -2.59 -7.31
CA THR A 226 5.59 -2.48 -8.09
C THR A 226 6.78 -3.09 -7.37
N VAL A 227 7.86 -3.34 -8.11
CA VAL A 227 9.13 -3.77 -7.52
C VAL A 227 9.65 -2.73 -6.52
N GLN A 228 9.47 -1.44 -6.81
CA GLN A 228 9.90 -0.37 -5.91
C GLN A 228 9.09 -0.38 -4.61
N ASP A 229 7.77 -0.57 -4.68
CA ASP A 229 6.92 -0.65 -3.47
C ASP A 229 7.33 -1.82 -2.58
N LEU A 230 7.73 -2.95 -3.18
CA LEU A 230 8.22 -4.10 -2.44
C LEU A 230 9.51 -3.76 -1.69
N LEU A 231 10.46 -3.09 -2.34
CA LEU A 231 11.71 -2.65 -1.72
C LEU A 231 11.46 -1.60 -0.62
N ASP A 232 10.56 -0.64 -0.85
CA ASP A 232 10.20 0.40 0.10
C ASP A 232 9.45 -0.16 1.32
N SER A 233 8.71 -1.26 1.14
CA SER A 233 8.03 -1.96 2.24
C SER A 233 9.00 -2.62 3.23
N GLY A 234 10.22 -2.94 2.79
CA GLY A 234 11.23 -3.64 3.58
C GLY A 234 10.89 -5.11 3.87
N ILE A 235 9.84 -5.65 3.26
CA ILE A 235 9.42 -7.04 3.45
C ILE A 235 10.30 -7.95 2.57
N PRO A 236 10.99 -8.95 3.14
CA PRO A 236 11.80 -9.86 2.36
C PRO A 236 10.94 -10.77 1.47
N TRP A 237 11.54 -11.24 0.37
CA TRP A 237 10.94 -12.25 -0.49
C TRP A 237 11.66 -13.59 -0.36
N VAL A 238 10.87 -14.63 -0.15
CA VAL A 238 11.32 -15.95 0.28
C VAL A 238 11.14 -16.96 -0.84
N ALA A 239 12.14 -17.80 -1.02
CA ALA A 239 12.09 -18.95 -1.93
C ALA A 239 12.86 -20.14 -1.32
N PRO A 240 12.60 -21.38 -1.78
CA PRO A 240 13.21 -22.59 -1.22
C PRO A 240 14.73 -22.69 -1.45
N HIS A 241 15.25 -22.07 -2.52
CA HIS A 241 16.63 -22.24 -2.95
C HIS A 241 17.24 -20.95 -3.50
N GLU A 242 18.56 -20.79 -3.40
CA GLU A 242 19.28 -19.60 -3.90
C GLU A 242 19.28 -19.46 -5.42
N VAL A 243 18.84 -20.49 -6.14
CA VAL A 243 18.76 -20.46 -7.62
C VAL A 243 17.85 -19.35 -8.13
N TRP A 244 16.85 -18.95 -7.34
CA TRP A 244 15.96 -17.82 -7.63
C TRP A 244 16.67 -16.46 -7.72
N ILE A 245 17.95 -16.35 -7.40
CA ILE A 245 18.73 -15.12 -7.62
C ILE A 245 19.85 -15.30 -8.65
N TYR A 246 20.08 -16.50 -9.19
CA TYR A 246 21.26 -16.76 -10.03
C TYR A 246 21.27 -15.92 -11.31
N SER A 247 20.12 -15.78 -11.96
CA SER A 247 19.97 -14.96 -13.18
C SER A 247 20.25 -13.47 -12.97
N ILE A 248 20.10 -12.95 -11.75
CA ILE A 248 20.34 -11.54 -11.42
C ILE A 248 21.60 -11.31 -10.58
N SER A 249 22.24 -12.37 -10.08
CA SER A 249 23.34 -12.34 -9.11
C SER A 249 24.53 -11.49 -9.55
N THR A 250 24.86 -11.48 -10.84
CA THR A 250 25.99 -10.72 -11.41
C THR A 250 25.59 -9.33 -11.92
N SER A 251 24.35 -8.90 -11.71
CA SER A 251 23.85 -7.64 -12.27
C SER A 251 24.34 -6.41 -11.50
N GLU A 252 24.77 -5.38 -12.24
CA GLU A 252 25.24 -4.13 -11.64
C GLU A 252 24.12 -3.12 -11.34
N VAL A 253 22.92 -3.37 -11.88
CA VAL A 253 21.77 -2.47 -11.75
C VAL A 253 21.36 -2.33 -10.27
N PRO A 254 21.18 -1.10 -9.75
CA PRO A 254 20.87 -0.88 -8.34
C PRO A 254 19.62 -1.60 -7.84
N VAL A 255 18.57 -1.65 -8.68
CA VAL A 255 17.29 -2.31 -8.35
C VAL A 255 17.50 -3.81 -8.12
N PHE A 256 18.26 -4.51 -8.97
CA PHE A 256 18.53 -5.93 -8.79
C PHE A 256 19.40 -6.21 -7.56
N LYS A 257 20.38 -5.36 -7.26
CA LYS A 257 21.16 -5.47 -6.02
C LYS A 257 20.28 -5.32 -4.78
N ALA A 258 19.30 -4.42 -4.82
CA ALA A 258 18.34 -4.24 -3.74
C ALA A 258 17.41 -5.46 -3.59
N ILE A 259 16.90 -6.02 -4.70
CA ILE A 259 16.10 -7.25 -4.70
C ILE A 259 16.89 -8.43 -4.11
N ILE A 260 18.15 -8.61 -4.52
CA ILE A 260 19.01 -9.68 -4.02
C ILE A 260 19.25 -9.51 -2.52
N LYS A 261 19.45 -8.28 -2.04
CA LYS A 261 19.61 -8.01 -0.61
C LYS A 261 18.34 -8.30 0.20
N ALA A 262 17.17 -8.14 -0.40
CA ALA A 262 15.87 -8.45 0.21
C ALA A 262 15.49 -9.94 0.11
N PHE A 263 16.29 -10.77 -0.56
CA PHE A 263 16.03 -12.19 -0.75
C PHE A 263 16.39 -13.00 0.49
N LEU A 264 15.55 -13.98 0.83
CA LEU A 264 15.77 -14.96 1.89
C LEU A 264 15.56 -16.37 1.35
N ALA A 265 16.62 -17.18 1.34
CA ALA A 265 16.51 -18.61 1.05
C ALA A 265 16.12 -19.38 2.32
N GLU A 266 15.00 -20.11 2.28
CA GLU A 266 14.58 -21.00 3.37
C GLU A 266 14.17 -22.36 2.79
N PRO A 267 15.00 -23.41 2.93
CA PRO A 267 14.72 -24.71 2.35
C PRO A 267 13.63 -25.50 3.10
N SER A 268 13.32 -25.14 4.36
CA SER A 268 12.32 -25.86 5.16
C SER A 268 10.89 -25.44 4.81
N GLU A 269 10.11 -26.38 4.28
CA GLU A 269 8.69 -26.17 3.95
C GLU A 269 7.83 -25.85 5.18
N GLU A 270 8.11 -26.50 6.32
CA GLU A 270 7.39 -26.26 7.57
C GLU A 270 7.54 -24.80 8.02
N LYS A 271 8.75 -24.25 7.96
CA LYS A 271 8.99 -22.84 8.26
C LYS A 271 8.39 -21.90 7.22
N MET A 272 8.49 -22.22 5.93
CA MET A 272 7.82 -21.42 4.89
C MET A 272 6.30 -21.38 5.09
N ARG A 273 5.72 -22.47 5.59
CA ARG A 273 4.31 -22.54 5.97
C ARG A 273 3.98 -21.77 7.25
N GLU A 274 4.92 -21.63 8.18
CA GLU A 274 4.77 -20.70 9.30
C GLU A 274 4.83 -19.25 8.82
N TYR A 275 5.78 -18.93 7.93
CA TYR A 275 5.89 -17.61 7.31
C TYR A 275 4.64 -17.23 6.54
N SER A 276 3.99 -18.18 5.85
CA SER A 276 2.79 -17.87 5.06
C SER A 276 1.59 -17.48 5.92
N LYS A 277 1.57 -17.88 7.20
CA LYS A 277 0.56 -17.43 8.17
C LYS A 277 0.83 -16.02 8.69
N THR A 278 2.05 -15.54 8.56
CA THR A 278 2.46 -14.17 8.94
C THR A 278 2.39 -13.23 7.74
N ARG A 279 2.42 -11.92 7.99
CA ARG A 279 2.39 -10.88 6.94
C ARG A 279 3.75 -10.20 6.75
N ASP A 280 4.79 -10.81 7.31
CA ASP A 280 6.15 -10.25 7.36
C ASP A 280 7.04 -10.79 6.22
N TYR A 281 6.47 -11.61 5.33
CA TYR A 281 7.18 -12.23 4.22
C TYR A 281 6.36 -12.18 2.94
N THR A 282 7.06 -12.15 1.82
CA THR A 282 6.50 -12.34 0.47
C THR A 282 7.08 -13.63 -0.11
N PHE A 283 6.37 -14.29 -1.03
CA PHE A 283 6.79 -15.59 -1.57
C PHE A 283 7.03 -15.51 -3.06
N ALA A 284 8.17 -16.05 -3.50
CA ALA A 284 8.48 -16.18 -4.91
C ALA A 284 7.45 -17.05 -5.63
N LEU A 285 7.10 -16.64 -6.85
CA LEU A 285 6.14 -17.32 -7.70
C LEU A 285 6.64 -17.24 -9.14
N GLU A 286 6.51 -18.36 -9.86
CA GLU A 286 6.83 -18.39 -11.28
C GLU A 286 5.60 -18.06 -12.13
N ARG A 287 5.74 -17.10 -13.04
CA ARG A 287 4.75 -16.68 -14.04
C ARG A 287 5.12 -17.29 -15.38
N LEU A 288 4.27 -18.19 -15.85
CA LEU A 288 4.43 -18.90 -17.11
C LEU A 288 3.92 -18.06 -18.29
N PRO A 289 4.37 -18.32 -19.54
CA PRO A 289 4.05 -17.51 -20.73
C PRO A 289 2.57 -17.17 -20.96
N GLN A 290 1.64 -18.07 -20.59
CA GLN A 290 0.21 -17.91 -20.77
C GLN A 290 -0.51 -17.28 -19.56
N GLY A 291 0.24 -16.65 -18.64
CA GLY A 291 -0.33 -16.04 -17.43
C GLY A 291 -0.79 -17.04 -16.38
N ALA A 292 -0.35 -18.31 -16.50
CA ALA A 292 -0.49 -19.32 -15.46
C ALA A 292 0.63 -19.17 -14.42
N TYR A 293 0.38 -19.63 -13.21
CA TYR A 293 1.30 -19.48 -12.08
C TYR A 293 1.67 -20.82 -11.46
N GLY A 294 2.97 -21.04 -11.24
CA GLY A 294 3.48 -22.18 -10.47
C GLY A 294 3.33 -21.90 -8.98
N PHE A 295 2.25 -22.37 -8.36
CA PHE A 295 2.06 -22.25 -6.92
C PHE A 295 2.92 -23.27 -6.17
N PRO A 296 3.75 -22.84 -5.20
CA PRO A 296 4.53 -23.75 -4.38
C PRO A 296 3.63 -24.50 -3.38
N SER A 297 4.05 -25.70 -3.00
CA SER A 297 3.27 -26.64 -2.17
C SER A 297 2.89 -26.09 -0.79
N TYR A 298 3.72 -25.20 -0.21
CA TYR A 298 3.49 -24.59 1.11
C TYR A 298 2.40 -23.51 1.14
N ILE A 299 1.95 -23.04 -0.03
CA ILE A 299 0.87 -22.06 -0.13
C ILE A 299 -0.41 -22.83 -0.42
N HIS A 300 -1.28 -22.92 0.57
CA HIS A 300 -2.55 -23.60 0.43
C HIS A 300 -3.70 -22.60 0.21
N GLU A 301 -4.85 -23.13 -0.18
CA GLU A 301 -6.08 -22.38 -0.42
C GLU A 301 -6.59 -21.61 0.81
N ASP A 302 -6.24 -22.05 2.02
CA ASP A 302 -6.65 -21.43 3.28
C ASP A 302 -6.05 -20.03 3.50
N ILE A 303 -4.88 -19.76 2.90
CA ILE A 303 -4.08 -18.57 3.15
C ILE A 303 -4.05 -17.64 1.93
N ILE A 304 -4.36 -18.14 0.73
CA ILE A 304 -4.21 -17.42 -0.54
C ILE A 304 -4.98 -16.09 -0.59
N GLU A 305 -6.12 -15.97 0.12
CA GLU A 305 -6.93 -14.75 0.20
C GLU A 305 -6.28 -13.61 1.01
N ASN A 306 -5.24 -13.92 1.77
CA ASN A 306 -4.45 -12.94 2.52
C ASN A 306 -3.30 -12.35 1.69
N PHE A 307 -3.07 -12.89 0.49
CA PHE A 307 -2.03 -12.46 -0.42
C PHE A 307 -2.62 -11.91 -1.72
N LYS A 308 -1.80 -11.16 -2.45
CA LYS A 308 -2.11 -10.57 -3.74
C LYS A 308 -0.90 -10.75 -4.64
N LEU A 309 -1.12 -10.89 -5.94
CA LEU A 309 -0.01 -10.92 -6.90
C LEU A 309 0.64 -9.54 -7.05
N LEU A 310 1.97 -9.52 -7.12
CA LEU A 310 2.70 -8.35 -7.62
C LEU A 310 2.36 -8.11 -9.10
N LYS A 311 2.06 -6.87 -9.49
CA LYS A 311 1.67 -6.59 -10.88
C LYS A 311 2.88 -6.75 -11.81
N GLU A 312 4.02 -6.27 -11.35
CA GLU A 312 5.30 -6.37 -12.04
C GLU A 312 6.01 -7.70 -11.74
N ASP A 313 6.81 -8.17 -12.69
CA ASP A 313 7.74 -9.27 -12.45
C ASP A 313 9.05 -8.67 -11.91
N LEU A 314 9.68 -9.32 -10.93
CA LEU A 314 10.98 -8.92 -10.41
C LEU A 314 12.02 -8.94 -11.53
N TYR A 315 12.03 -10.02 -12.31
CA TYR A 315 12.83 -10.19 -13.51
C TYR A 315 12.24 -11.30 -14.39
N TYR A 316 12.77 -11.46 -15.60
CA TYR A 316 12.42 -12.56 -16.50
C TYR A 316 13.61 -13.47 -16.70
N GLU A 317 13.32 -14.76 -16.80
CA GLU A 317 14.29 -15.80 -17.06
C GLU A 317 14.01 -16.45 -18.42
N GLN A 318 15.09 -16.86 -19.07
CA GLN A 318 15.04 -17.59 -20.32
C GLN A 318 15.37 -19.05 -20.02
N LEU A 319 14.36 -19.91 -20.14
CA LEU A 319 14.49 -21.31 -19.80
C LEU A 319 15.21 -22.08 -20.91
N VAL A 320 16.15 -22.90 -20.48
CA VAL A 320 17.04 -23.71 -21.31
C VAL A 320 17.11 -25.13 -20.75
N VAL A 321 17.47 -26.06 -21.62
CA VAL A 321 17.85 -27.41 -21.22
C VAL A 321 19.37 -27.42 -21.03
N ILE A 322 19.84 -27.96 -19.91
CA ILE A 322 21.26 -28.09 -19.63
C ILE A 322 21.72 -29.47 -20.09
N VAL A 323 22.88 -29.49 -20.76
CA VAL A 323 23.55 -30.73 -21.16
C VAL A 323 25.00 -30.71 -20.73
N ARG A 324 25.62 -31.89 -20.73
CA ARG A 324 27.06 -32.03 -20.51
C ARG A 324 27.86 -31.09 -21.42
N LYS A 325 28.96 -30.54 -20.89
CA LYS A 325 29.91 -29.73 -21.66
C LYS A 325 30.38 -30.46 -22.93
N SER A 326 30.36 -29.76 -24.05
CA SER A 326 30.72 -30.26 -25.38
C SER A 326 29.88 -31.46 -25.85
N SER A 327 28.62 -31.54 -25.43
CA SER A 327 27.73 -32.62 -25.84
C SER A 327 27.42 -32.58 -27.34
N VAL A 328 27.50 -33.75 -27.98
CA VAL A 328 27.13 -33.94 -29.40
C VAL A 328 25.63 -33.73 -29.67
N LEU A 329 24.81 -33.72 -28.62
CA LEU A 329 23.35 -33.60 -28.74
C LEU A 329 22.89 -32.16 -28.99
N ILE A 330 23.71 -31.15 -28.68
CA ILE A 330 23.31 -29.73 -28.73
C ILE A 330 22.73 -29.31 -30.09
N PRO A 331 23.37 -29.57 -31.25
CA PRO A 331 22.83 -29.08 -32.52
C PRO A 331 21.46 -29.68 -32.85
N VAL A 332 21.27 -30.97 -32.51
CA VAL A 332 20.02 -31.69 -32.75
C VAL A 332 18.93 -31.21 -31.78
N LEU A 333 19.28 -31.08 -30.50
CA LEU A 333 18.40 -30.57 -29.45
C LEU A 333 17.95 -29.13 -29.75
N ASN A 334 18.86 -28.27 -30.22
CA ASN A 334 18.53 -26.88 -30.55
C ASN A 334 17.54 -26.80 -31.70
N LYS A 335 17.78 -27.56 -32.78
CA LYS A 335 16.85 -27.63 -33.92
C LYS A 335 15.47 -28.13 -33.49
N TYR A 336 15.44 -29.15 -32.63
CA TYR A 336 14.21 -29.69 -32.07
C TYR A 336 13.44 -28.63 -31.26
N LEU A 337 14.09 -28.04 -30.24
CA LEU A 337 13.47 -27.07 -29.35
C LEU A 337 12.93 -25.84 -30.10
N SER A 338 13.66 -25.33 -31.10
CA SER A 338 13.16 -24.27 -31.97
C SER A 338 11.90 -24.69 -32.73
N THR A 339 11.87 -25.92 -33.25
CA THR A 339 10.70 -26.46 -33.97
C THR A 339 9.48 -26.62 -33.05
N VAL A 340 9.68 -27.15 -31.84
CA VAL A 340 8.61 -27.31 -30.84
C VAL A 340 8.07 -25.96 -30.40
N TYR A 341 8.93 -24.96 -30.27
CA TYR A 341 8.52 -23.59 -29.97
C TYR A 341 7.72 -22.97 -31.11
N GLU A 342 8.20 -23.05 -32.36
CA GLU A 342 7.51 -22.52 -33.54
C GLU A 342 6.14 -23.16 -33.79
N THR A 343 6.01 -24.45 -33.49
CA THR A 343 4.74 -25.20 -33.64
C THR A 343 3.75 -24.93 -32.51
N GLY A 344 4.15 -24.24 -31.44
CA GLY A 344 3.28 -23.95 -30.29
C GLY A 344 3.00 -25.16 -29.38
N LEU A 345 3.74 -26.27 -29.55
CA LEU A 345 3.57 -27.48 -28.73
C LEU A 345 3.87 -27.24 -27.25
N ILE A 346 4.86 -26.39 -26.96
CA ILE A 346 5.18 -25.95 -25.59
C ILE A 346 3.98 -25.30 -24.91
N ALA A 347 3.29 -24.41 -25.63
CA ALA A 347 2.09 -23.76 -25.12
C ALA A 347 0.96 -24.77 -24.88
N TYR A 348 0.78 -25.72 -25.80
CA TYR A 348 -0.20 -26.80 -25.65
C TYR A 348 0.06 -27.65 -24.39
N TRP A 349 1.27 -28.15 -24.19
CA TRP A 349 1.59 -28.97 -23.00
C TRP A 349 1.50 -28.18 -21.70
N GLN A 350 1.86 -26.90 -21.74
CA GLN A 350 1.69 -26.03 -20.58
C GLN A 350 0.20 -25.89 -20.22
N SER A 351 -0.67 -25.65 -21.21
CA SER A 351 -2.11 -25.53 -20.96
C SER A 351 -2.71 -26.86 -20.49
N GLU A 352 -2.27 -27.98 -21.04
CA GLU A 352 -2.66 -29.32 -20.56
C GLU A 352 -2.25 -29.51 -19.09
N ALA A 353 -1.01 -29.16 -18.72
CA ALA A 353 -0.53 -29.28 -17.35
C ALA A 353 -1.32 -28.38 -16.38
N VAL A 354 -1.62 -27.14 -16.76
CA VAL A 354 -2.46 -26.22 -15.98
C VAL A 354 -3.87 -26.75 -15.79
N LEU A 355 -4.46 -27.38 -16.81
CA LEU A 355 -5.80 -27.95 -16.71
C LEU A 355 -5.87 -29.21 -15.85
N LEU A 356 -4.85 -30.06 -15.95
CA LEU A 356 -4.82 -31.34 -15.22
C LEU A 356 -4.44 -31.15 -13.75
N PHE A 357 -3.55 -30.20 -13.47
CA PHE A 357 -2.88 -30.14 -12.17
C PHE A 357 -2.85 -28.73 -11.55
N GLY A 358 -3.20 -27.70 -12.31
CA GLY A 358 -3.25 -26.34 -11.81
C GLY A 358 -4.42 -26.15 -10.85
N ASN A 359 -4.16 -25.43 -9.76
CA ASN A 359 -5.22 -25.01 -8.86
C ASN A 359 -5.94 -23.78 -9.42
N THR A 360 -7.11 -24.01 -10.02
CA THR A 360 -7.92 -22.95 -10.64
C THR A 360 -8.44 -21.95 -9.58
N HIS A 361 -8.72 -22.42 -8.36
CA HIS A 361 -9.17 -21.56 -7.27
C HIS A 361 -8.06 -20.61 -6.84
N MET A 362 -6.84 -21.10 -6.58
CA MET A 362 -5.69 -20.27 -6.23
C MET A 362 -5.32 -19.29 -7.34
N SER A 363 -5.30 -19.77 -8.59
CA SER A 363 -5.02 -18.91 -9.76
C SER A 363 -6.01 -17.76 -9.85
N ARG A 364 -7.32 -18.04 -9.64
CA ARG A 364 -8.35 -17.01 -9.62
C ARG A 364 -8.21 -16.08 -8.42
N ALA A 365 -7.99 -16.61 -7.22
CA ALA A 365 -7.90 -15.81 -6.00
C ALA A 365 -6.77 -14.77 -6.07
N VAL A 366 -5.62 -15.17 -6.61
CA VAL A 366 -4.43 -14.31 -6.76
C VAL A 366 -4.57 -13.30 -7.90
N GLN A 367 -5.24 -13.68 -8.99
CA GLN A 367 -5.52 -12.78 -10.12
C GLN A 367 -6.69 -11.82 -9.82
N SER A 368 -7.68 -12.28 -9.06
CA SER A 368 -8.81 -11.46 -8.64
C SER A 368 -8.35 -10.56 -7.50
N ASN A 369 -7.88 -9.36 -7.84
CA ASN A 369 -7.66 -8.26 -6.89
C ASN A 369 -8.93 -7.86 -6.11
N THR A 370 -10.07 -8.44 -6.48
CA THR A 370 -11.37 -8.18 -5.93
C THR A 370 -11.64 -9.23 -4.85
N ARG A 371 -11.35 -8.91 -3.58
CA ARG A 371 -12.20 -9.46 -2.51
C ARG A 371 -13.62 -9.14 -2.95
N THR A 372 -14.42 -10.17 -3.22
CA THR A 372 -15.82 -10.02 -3.62
C THR A 372 -16.42 -8.97 -2.71
N SER A 373 -16.86 -7.85 -3.29
CA SER A 373 -17.36 -6.70 -2.54
C SER A 373 -18.70 -7.09 -1.92
N THR A 374 -18.63 -7.81 -0.81
CA THR A 374 -19.80 -8.18 -0.04
C THR A 374 -20.40 -6.89 0.48
N ILE A 375 -21.66 -6.63 0.11
CA ILE A 375 -22.44 -5.49 0.59
C ILE A 375 -22.52 -5.63 2.11
N GLY A 376 -21.66 -4.90 2.81
CA GLY A 376 -21.54 -4.92 4.26
C GLY A 376 -22.37 -3.81 4.89
N LYS A 377 -23.01 -4.08 6.03
CA LYS A 377 -23.60 -3.03 6.86
C LYS A 377 -22.49 -2.12 7.41
N LEU A 378 -22.76 -0.83 7.51
CA LEU A 378 -21.85 0.13 8.15
C LEU A 378 -21.51 -0.31 9.57
N LYS A 379 -20.22 -0.45 9.87
CA LYS A 379 -19.70 -0.79 11.20
C LYS A 379 -19.28 0.47 11.94
N TRP A 380 -19.11 0.37 13.24
CA TRP A 380 -18.61 1.46 14.10
C TRP A 380 -17.27 2.03 13.59
N THR A 381 -16.39 1.18 13.08
CA THR A 381 -15.09 1.55 12.51
C THR A 381 -15.20 2.58 11.38
N HIS A 382 -16.31 2.61 10.63
CA HIS A 382 -16.47 3.56 9.54
C HIS A 382 -16.80 4.98 10.02
N VAL A 383 -17.39 5.13 11.22
CA VAL A 383 -17.90 6.42 11.73
C VAL A 383 -17.06 6.95 12.91
N GLU A 384 -16.07 6.18 13.36
CA GLU A 384 -15.22 6.52 14.51
C GLU A 384 -14.57 7.91 14.38
N GLY A 385 -14.16 8.30 13.17
CA GLY A 385 -13.55 9.60 12.91
C GLY A 385 -14.47 10.78 13.16
N ALA A 386 -15.74 10.67 12.78
CA ALA A 386 -16.72 11.73 12.98
C ALA A 386 -17.02 11.95 14.48
N PHE A 387 -17.17 10.87 15.24
CA PHE A 387 -17.30 10.94 16.70
C PHE A 387 -16.01 11.44 17.37
N GLY A 388 -14.85 11.06 16.84
CA GLY A 388 -13.55 11.56 17.30
C GLY A 388 -13.44 13.08 17.19
N VAL A 389 -13.81 13.66 16.04
CA VAL A 389 -13.84 15.11 15.83
C VAL A 389 -14.81 15.79 16.80
N LEU A 390 -15.98 15.21 17.04
CA LEU A 390 -16.96 15.74 17.99
C LEU A 390 -16.41 15.77 19.41
N ILE A 391 -15.87 14.65 19.90
CA ILE A 391 -15.32 14.54 21.26
C ILE A 391 -14.16 15.50 21.43
N PHE A 392 -13.24 15.55 20.47
CA PHE A 392 -12.09 16.45 20.51
C PHE A 392 -12.53 17.93 20.51
N GLY A 393 -13.53 18.29 19.70
CA GLY A 393 -14.10 19.63 19.69
C GLY A 393 -14.74 20.03 21.02
N GLN A 394 -15.51 19.12 21.64
CA GLN A 394 -16.11 19.37 22.96
C GLN A 394 -15.06 19.51 24.07
N LEU A 395 -13.99 18.71 24.02
CA LEU A 395 -12.86 18.83 24.96
C LEU A 395 -12.17 20.19 24.83
N ILE A 396 -11.90 20.66 23.61
CA ILE A 396 -11.32 21.99 23.38
C ILE A 396 -12.26 23.08 23.90
N GLY A 397 -13.55 23.00 23.58
CA GLY A 397 -14.55 23.96 24.06
C GLY A 397 -14.59 24.03 25.58
N PHE A 398 -14.56 22.87 26.25
CA PHE A 398 -14.51 22.78 27.71
C PHE A 398 -13.22 23.39 28.29
N LEU A 399 -12.06 23.13 27.68
CA LEU A 399 -10.79 23.73 28.11
C LEU A 399 -10.77 25.25 27.95
N VAL A 400 -11.29 25.77 26.84
CA VAL A 400 -11.42 27.22 26.62
C VAL A 400 -12.34 27.84 27.66
N PHE A 401 -13.47 27.20 27.96
CA PHE A 401 -14.38 27.67 29.01
C PHE A 401 -13.72 27.72 30.39
N LEU A 402 -12.94 26.69 30.78
CA LEU A 402 -12.17 26.70 32.02
C LEU A 402 -11.13 27.82 32.05
N PHE A 403 -10.47 28.07 30.92
CA PHE A 403 -9.49 29.15 30.79
C PHE A 403 -10.14 30.53 30.92
N GLU A 404 -11.29 30.74 30.25
CA GLU A 404 -12.06 31.99 30.37
C GLU A 404 -12.55 32.22 31.80
N LEU A 405 -13.01 31.17 32.49
CA LEU A 405 -13.43 31.24 33.88
C LEU A 405 -12.27 31.63 34.81
N GLY A 406 -11.10 31.02 34.60
CA GLY A 406 -9.88 31.35 35.35
C GLY A 406 -9.40 32.78 35.09
N ALA A 407 -9.43 33.23 33.84
CA ALA A 407 -9.07 34.58 33.45
C ALA A 407 -10.06 35.61 34.01
N ALA A 408 -11.35 35.32 34.00
CA ALA A 408 -12.39 36.14 34.61
C ALA A 408 -12.16 36.26 36.12
N TRP A 409 -11.96 35.14 36.82
CA TRP A 409 -11.71 35.12 38.26
C TRP A 409 -10.45 35.92 38.64
N TYR A 410 -9.36 35.78 37.87
CA TYR A 410 -8.14 36.57 38.04
C TYR A 410 -8.38 38.07 37.84
N LYS A 411 -9.18 38.46 36.83
CA LYS A 411 -9.49 39.86 36.54
C LYS A 411 -10.36 40.48 37.64
N THR A 412 -11.38 39.78 38.10
CA THR A 412 -12.22 40.23 39.22
C THR A 412 -11.39 40.36 40.50
N GLY A 413 -10.50 39.41 40.79
CA GLY A 413 -9.58 39.49 41.93
C GLY A 413 -8.67 40.72 41.87
N LYS A 414 -8.13 41.04 40.69
CA LYS A 414 -7.28 42.21 40.48
C LYS A 414 -8.05 43.54 40.59
N GLU A 415 -9.28 43.60 40.08
CA GLU A 415 -10.15 44.78 40.23
C GLU A 415 -10.57 44.98 41.69
N THR A 416 -10.89 43.90 42.42
CA THR A 416 -11.23 43.96 43.85
C THR A 416 -10.06 44.45 44.72
N ILE A 417 -8.82 44.05 44.38
CA ILE A 417 -7.61 44.54 45.06
C ILE A 417 -7.39 46.03 44.74
N LYS A 418 -7.58 46.43 43.48
CA LYS A 418 -7.40 47.82 43.02
C LYS A 418 -8.42 48.78 43.63
N ASP A 419 -9.66 48.35 43.80
CA ASP A 419 -10.72 49.14 44.46
C ASP A 419 -10.48 49.28 45.97
N LYS A 420 -9.97 48.25 46.64
CA LYS A 420 -9.53 48.36 48.05
C LYS A 420 -8.37 49.33 48.22
N ASP A 421 -7.41 49.31 47.30
CA ASP A 421 -6.24 50.21 47.35
C ASP A 421 -6.65 51.67 47.09
N ASN A 422 -7.59 51.91 46.16
CA ASN A 422 -8.18 53.23 45.93
C ASN A 422 -9.03 53.74 47.12
N GLN A 423 -9.81 52.87 47.77
CA GLN A 423 -10.55 53.25 48.98
C GLN A 423 -9.63 53.61 50.15
N ASN A 424 -8.52 52.89 50.32
CA ASN A 424 -7.53 53.21 51.35
C ASN A 424 -6.83 54.55 51.09
N ARG A 425 -6.44 54.82 49.83
CA ARG A 425 -5.89 56.14 49.44
C ARG A 425 -6.85 57.29 49.68
N MET A 426 -8.15 57.11 49.40
CA MET A 426 -9.14 58.14 49.67
C MET A 426 -9.31 58.40 51.19
N ARG A 427 -9.20 57.36 52.04
CA ARG A 427 -9.25 57.54 53.50
C ARG A 427 -8.04 58.31 54.04
N GLU A 428 -6.84 58.05 53.52
CA GLU A 428 -5.63 58.81 53.90
C GLU A 428 -5.78 60.30 53.56
N ILE A 429 -6.23 60.61 52.34
CA ILE A 429 -6.44 61.99 51.88
C ILE A 429 -7.46 62.72 52.76
N TYR A 430 -8.59 62.09 53.08
CA TYR A 430 -9.60 62.70 53.97
C TYR A 430 -9.12 62.85 55.41
N SER A 431 -8.20 62.00 55.88
CA SER A 431 -7.63 62.13 57.23
C SER A 431 -6.63 63.28 57.34
N ASP A 432 -5.82 63.49 56.30
CA ASP A 432 -4.86 64.61 56.23
C ASP A 432 -5.59 65.95 56.09
N ASP A 433 -6.67 66.01 55.32
CA ASP A 433 -7.49 67.23 55.15
C ASP A 433 -8.23 67.62 56.44
N LEU A 434 -8.64 66.63 57.25
CA LEU A 434 -9.23 66.83 58.57
C LEU A 434 -8.20 67.33 59.60
N LEU A 435 -6.96 66.84 59.50
CA LEU A 435 -5.83 67.30 60.32
C LEU A 435 -5.46 68.74 59.98
N ASP A 436 -5.38 69.11 58.69
CA ASP A 436 -5.04 70.47 58.26
C ASP A 436 -6.13 71.50 58.64
N THR A 437 -7.41 71.13 58.54
CA THR A 437 -8.53 71.99 58.99
C THR A 437 -8.60 72.14 60.52
N THR A 438 -8.15 71.16 61.29
CA THR A 438 -8.10 71.24 62.76
C THR A 438 -6.93 72.13 63.22
N ILE A 439 -5.78 72.06 62.54
CA ILE A 439 -4.62 72.92 62.81
C ILE A 439 -4.92 74.39 62.47
N ARG A 440 -5.63 74.68 61.37
CA ARG A 440 -6.06 76.06 61.02
C ARG A 440 -7.11 76.67 61.96
N LYS A 441 -7.79 75.87 62.79
CA LYS A 441 -8.72 76.37 63.82
C LYS A 441 -8.05 76.60 65.18
N LEU A 442 -6.81 76.14 65.35
CA LEU A 442 -6.03 76.25 66.59
C LEU A 442 -4.95 77.35 66.53
N GLN A 443 -4.68 77.90 65.34
CA GLN A 443 -3.95 79.16 65.12
C GLN A 443 -4.93 80.32 65.04
#